data_AF-A0A953SL95-F1
#
_entry.id   AF-A0A953SL95-F1
#
_cell.length_a   1.000
_cell.length_b   1.000
_cell.length_c   1.000
_cell.angle_alpha   90.00
_cell.angle_beta   90.00
_cell.angle_gamma   90.00
#
_symmetry.space_group_name_H-M   'P 1'
#
loop_
_entity.id
_entity.type
_entity.pdbx_description
1 polymer ?
#
loop_
_entity_poly.entity_id
_entity_poly.type
_entity_poly.pdbx_seq_one_letter_code
_entity_poly.pdbx_strand_id
1 'polypeptide(L)'
;MDFIKRQLFFLICGVAALGGIALGVTGMSKLSEVKTQMEDAVRLYGELTSLPSGAANSRFIELEQARIARQRAAFDALVDQVDALQPYEPLLEDFFPSPAADKVERDMLLEFRTRYQAAVRDLYVRLNAGQRATTVEVQKAAEEIRIEEQQAKAFSQGGAPAEAEPAYTNAGVLTQAGARLNADARANLEKAQMLFCYAEPLLAEIPAFEFSSKLEGSSRYEVDFTVSDCWDAQMKLWITQDVVDALARVNAQAADALVAKGQAPWVGVLPVKDIISIRVCRDVIQGALAEGATPDLGMPQGVGAADPVCATDVSFANRYSEDGSMFDVVQFTLKLVVD
;
A
#
# COMPACT_ATOMS: atom_id res chain seq x y z
N MET A 1 51.54 -31.79 11.54
CA MET A 1 51.26 -31.21 10.20
C MET A 1 51.75 -32.08 9.04
N ASP A 2 52.75 -32.94 9.23
CA ASP A 2 53.31 -33.74 8.12
C ASP A 2 52.41 -34.88 7.62
N PHE A 3 51.50 -35.37 8.46
CA PHE A 3 50.52 -36.38 8.04
C PHE A 3 49.52 -35.84 7.00
N ILE A 4 49.04 -34.61 7.20
CA ILE A 4 48.12 -33.95 6.25
C ILE A 4 48.86 -33.65 4.94
N LYS A 5 50.12 -33.20 4.98
CA LYS A 5 50.93 -32.96 3.76
C LYS A 5 51.21 -34.24 2.97
N ARG A 6 51.42 -35.38 3.64
CA ARG A 6 51.65 -36.68 2.97
C ARG A 6 50.40 -37.28 2.34
N GLN A 7 49.23 -37.02 2.93
CA GLN A 7 47.95 -37.57 2.47
C GLN A 7 47.22 -36.63 1.49
N LEU A 8 47.59 -35.34 1.42
CA LEU A 8 46.94 -34.34 0.56
C LEU A 8 46.96 -34.73 -0.92
N PHE A 9 48.05 -35.34 -1.40
CA PHE A 9 48.16 -35.78 -2.79
C PHE A 9 47.16 -36.89 -3.12
N PHE A 10 47.00 -37.88 -2.23
CA PHE A 10 46.00 -38.95 -2.41
C PHE A 10 44.57 -38.44 -2.26
N LEU A 11 44.33 -37.46 -1.41
CA LEU A 11 43.03 -36.80 -1.24
C LEU A 11 42.64 -36.01 -2.50
N ILE A 12 43.56 -35.25 -3.09
CA ILE A 12 43.30 -34.51 -4.33
C ILE A 12 43.04 -35.48 -5.50
N CYS A 13 43.84 -36.54 -5.64
CA CYS A 13 43.61 -37.56 -6.66
C CYS A 13 42.28 -38.32 -6.45
N GLY A 14 41.88 -38.58 -5.21
CA GLY A 14 40.60 -39.20 -4.88
C GLY A 14 39.40 -38.33 -5.21
N VAL A 15 39.48 -37.02 -4.92
CA VAL A 15 38.43 -36.04 -5.28
C VAL A 15 38.33 -35.86 -6.79
N ALA A 16 39.46 -35.80 -7.51
CA ALA A 16 39.47 -35.72 -8.96
C ALA A 16 38.87 -36.98 -9.63
N ALA A 17 39.17 -38.18 -9.11
CA ALA A 17 38.59 -39.43 -9.60
C ALA A 17 37.07 -39.51 -9.35
N LEU A 18 36.60 -39.08 -8.17
CA LEU A 18 35.17 -38.99 -7.86
C LEU A 18 34.45 -37.97 -8.74
N GLY A 19 35.09 -36.82 -9.02
CA GLY A 19 34.58 -35.82 -9.96
C GLY A 19 34.45 -36.36 -11.40
N GLY A 20 35.44 -37.13 -11.86
CA GLY A 20 35.41 -37.78 -13.18
C GLY A 20 34.30 -38.84 -13.31
N ILE A 21 34.07 -39.63 -12.26
CA ILE A 21 32.98 -40.62 -12.25
C ILE A 21 31.61 -39.92 -12.20
N ALA A 22 31.46 -38.86 -11.40
CA ALA A 22 30.22 -38.09 -11.33
C ALA A 22 29.89 -37.40 -12.66
N LEU A 23 30.88 -36.83 -13.35
CA LEU A 23 30.73 -36.23 -14.68
C LEU A 23 30.47 -37.29 -15.76
N GLY A 24 31.08 -38.48 -15.66
CA GLY A 24 30.81 -39.59 -16.58
C GLY A 24 29.39 -40.15 -16.45
N VAL A 25 28.89 -40.30 -15.21
CA VAL A 25 27.53 -40.80 -14.94
C VAL A 25 26.47 -39.77 -15.33
N THR A 26 26.69 -38.48 -15.05
CA THR A 26 25.77 -37.41 -15.46
C THR A 26 25.80 -37.14 -16.98
N GLY A 27 26.95 -37.29 -17.63
CA GLY A 27 27.07 -37.23 -19.08
C GLY A 27 26.35 -38.38 -19.79
N MET A 28 26.44 -39.60 -19.25
CA MET A 28 25.75 -40.77 -19.83
C MET A 28 24.24 -40.81 -19.54
N SER A 29 23.77 -40.29 -18.41
CA SER A 29 22.32 -40.23 -18.10
C SER A 29 21.58 -39.12 -18.85
N LYS A 30 22.27 -38.04 -19.23
CA LYS A 30 21.68 -36.96 -20.05
C LYS A 30 21.85 -37.13 -21.55
N LEU A 31 22.68 -38.08 -22.01
CA LEU A 31 22.86 -38.36 -23.43
C LEU A 31 21.57 -38.86 -24.10
N SER A 32 20.70 -39.59 -23.39
CA SER A 32 19.38 -39.95 -23.90
C SER A 32 18.48 -38.73 -24.05
N GLU A 33 18.48 -37.83 -23.06
CA GLU A 33 17.68 -36.60 -23.07
C GLU A 33 18.13 -35.62 -24.16
N VAL A 34 19.45 -35.47 -24.34
CA VAL A 34 20.04 -34.68 -25.44
C VAL A 34 19.74 -35.33 -26.78
N LYS A 35 19.75 -36.66 -26.88
CA LYS A 35 19.36 -37.36 -28.10
C LYS A 35 17.89 -37.14 -28.42
N THR A 36 17.00 -37.21 -27.44
CA THR A 36 15.57 -36.90 -27.62
C THR A 36 15.37 -35.44 -28.03
N GLN A 37 16.07 -34.50 -27.38
CA GLN A 37 16.03 -33.07 -27.75
C GLN A 37 16.60 -32.80 -29.15
N MET A 38 17.64 -33.53 -29.58
CA MET A 38 18.15 -33.44 -30.95
C MET A 38 17.21 -34.09 -31.96
N GLU A 39 16.56 -35.21 -31.63
CA GLU A 39 15.54 -35.84 -32.47
C GLU A 39 14.30 -34.93 -32.61
N ASP A 40 13.88 -34.28 -31.53
CA ASP A 40 12.81 -33.27 -31.54
C ASP A 40 13.24 -32.03 -32.33
N ALA A 41 14.48 -31.55 -32.18
CA ALA A 41 15.00 -30.43 -32.97
C ALA A 41 15.12 -30.77 -34.46
N VAL A 42 15.55 -31.98 -34.81
CA VAL A 42 15.61 -32.46 -36.21
C VAL A 42 14.21 -32.63 -36.78
N ARG A 43 13.24 -33.09 -35.98
CA ARG A 43 11.85 -33.20 -36.37
C ARG A 43 11.20 -31.82 -36.57
N LEU A 44 11.42 -30.87 -35.66
CA LEU A 44 11.02 -29.46 -35.82
C LEU A 44 11.69 -28.82 -37.03
N TYR A 45 12.98 -29.09 -37.26
CA TYR A 45 13.69 -28.60 -38.43
C TYR A 45 13.16 -29.23 -39.72
N GLY A 46 12.78 -30.51 -39.70
CA GLY A 46 12.11 -31.23 -40.79
C GLY A 46 10.71 -30.69 -41.08
N GLU A 47 9.93 -30.36 -40.04
CA GLU A 47 8.63 -29.69 -40.15
C GLU A 47 8.81 -28.26 -40.70
N LEU A 48 9.86 -27.53 -40.27
CA LEU A 48 10.21 -26.19 -40.79
C LEU A 48 10.77 -26.20 -42.22
N THR A 49 11.47 -27.26 -42.64
CA THR A 49 12.01 -27.39 -44.01
C THR A 49 11.03 -28.02 -44.99
N SER A 50 10.04 -28.77 -44.49
CA SER A 50 8.91 -29.29 -45.29
C SER A 50 7.78 -28.29 -45.44
N LEU A 51 7.70 -27.28 -44.56
CA LEU A 51 7.01 -26.04 -44.90
C LEU A 51 7.68 -25.47 -46.16
N PRO A 52 6.95 -25.35 -47.28
CA PRO A 52 7.54 -24.94 -48.54
C PRO A 52 8.22 -23.59 -48.34
N SER A 53 9.54 -23.54 -48.55
CA SER A 53 10.37 -22.33 -48.59
C SER A 53 9.99 -21.36 -49.73
N GLY A 54 8.89 -21.63 -50.42
CA GLY A 54 8.28 -20.76 -51.41
C GLY A 54 7.50 -19.66 -50.71
N ALA A 55 8.15 -18.49 -50.58
CA ALA A 55 7.59 -17.19 -50.27
C ALA A 55 6.61 -17.20 -49.08
N ALA A 56 7.06 -16.70 -47.92
CA ALA A 56 6.18 -16.29 -46.83
C ALA A 56 4.90 -15.69 -47.44
N ASN A 57 3.79 -16.42 -47.31
CA ASN A 57 2.58 -16.20 -48.10
C ASN A 57 2.24 -14.72 -47.97
N SER A 58 2.33 -13.95 -49.06
CA SER A 58 2.19 -12.48 -49.00
C SER A 58 0.89 -12.09 -48.30
N ARG A 59 -0.15 -12.91 -48.50
CA ARG A 59 -1.43 -12.83 -47.80
C ARG A 59 -1.34 -13.00 -46.28
N PHE A 60 -0.49 -13.90 -45.78
CA PHE A 60 -0.25 -14.07 -44.35
C PHE A 60 0.53 -12.89 -43.76
N ILE A 61 1.55 -12.39 -44.48
CA ILE A 61 2.27 -11.17 -44.07
C ILE A 61 1.30 -9.99 -44.00
N GLU A 62 0.46 -9.79 -45.02
CA GLU A 62 -0.56 -8.73 -45.06
C GLU A 62 -1.58 -8.87 -43.92
N LEU A 63 -2.04 -10.08 -43.62
CA LEU A 63 -2.97 -10.34 -42.50
C LEU A 63 -2.32 -10.07 -41.15
N GLU A 64 -1.07 -10.46 -40.95
CA GLU A 64 -0.34 -10.23 -39.70
C GLU A 64 0.00 -8.75 -39.51
N GLN A 65 0.40 -8.05 -40.59
CA GLN A 65 0.56 -6.61 -40.58
C GLN A 65 -0.75 -5.89 -40.25
N ALA A 66 -1.88 -6.34 -40.80
CA ALA A 66 -3.19 -5.80 -40.46
C ALA A 66 -3.59 -6.08 -39.01
N ARG A 67 -3.22 -7.25 -38.45
CA ARG A 67 -3.43 -7.57 -37.02
C ARG A 67 -2.62 -6.64 -36.12
N ILE A 68 -1.33 -6.48 -36.39
CA ILE A 68 -0.43 -5.58 -35.65
C ILE A 68 -0.94 -4.14 -35.73
N ALA A 69 -1.36 -3.68 -36.92
CA ALA A 69 -1.91 -2.33 -37.09
C ALA A 69 -3.19 -2.10 -36.28
N ARG A 70 -4.10 -3.09 -36.22
CA ARG A 70 -5.30 -3.00 -35.35
C ARG A 70 -4.95 -3.00 -33.87
N GLN A 71 -3.98 -3.81 -33.44
CA GLN A 71 -3.54 -3.84 -32.05
C GLN A 71 -2.90 -2.51 -31.64
N ARG A 72 -2.05 -1.92 -32.50
CA ARG A 72 -1.49 -0.58 -32.27
C ARG A 72 -2.58 0.48 -32.20
N ALA A 73 -3.51 0.51 -33.15
CA ALA A 73 -4.61 1.47 -33.13
C ALA A 73 -5.50 1.33 -31.89
N ALA A 74 -5.75 0.09 -31.42
CA ALA A 74 -6.49 -0.15 -30.19
C ALA A 74 -5.71 0.28 -28.93
N PHE A 75 -4.38 0.07 -28.94
CA PHE A 75 -3.49 0.55 -27.88
C PHE A 75 -3.43 2.08 -27.84
N ASP A 76 -3.23 2.74 -28.99
CA ASP A 76 -3.20 4.20 -29.09
C ASP A 76 -4.54 4.81 -28.64
N ALA A 77 -5.68 4.25 -29.08
CA ALA A 77 -6.99 4.70 -28.62
C ALA A 77 -7.23 4.48 -27.12
N LEU A 78 -6.63 3.43 -26.53
CA LEU A 78 -6.66 3.20 -25.09
C LEU A 78 -5.79 4.22 -24.36
N VAL A 79 -4.59 4.51 -24.87
CA VAL A 79 -3.70 5.54 -24.33
C VAL A 79 -4.38 6.91 -24.37
N ASP A 80 -4.99 7.30 -25.50
CA ASP A 80 -5.73 8.56 -25.60
C ASP A 80 -6.89 8.65 -24.58
N GLN A 81 -7.59 7.53 -24.35
CA GLN A 81 -8.64 7.47 -23.34
C GLN A 81 -8.07 7.55 -21.92
N VAL A 82 -6.94 6.91 -21.66
CA VAL A 82 -6.25 6.96 -20.37
C VAL A 82 -5.70 8.36 -20.11
N ASP A 83 -5.11 9.02 -21.10
CA ASP A 83 -4.60 10.40 -21.01
C ASP A 83 -5.75 11.38 -20.70
N ALA A 84 -6.91 11.18 -21.32
CA ALA A 84 -8.11 11.96 -21.00
C ALA A 84 -8.66 11.69 -19.58
N LEU A 85 -8.32 10.53 -19.00
CA LEU A 85 -8.74 10.08 -17.67
C LEU A 85 -7.67 10.27 -16.59
N GLN A 86 -6.43 10.68 -16.93
CA GLN A 86 -5.35 10.89 -15.97
C GLN A 86 -5.25 12.38 -15.61
N PRO A 87 -5.98 12.86 -14.58
CA PRO A 87 -5.78 14.20 -14.04
C PRO A 87 -4.52 14.30 -13.16
N TYR A 88 -3.68 13.27 -13.14
CA TYR A 88 -2.62 13.14 -12.17
C TYR A 88 -1.40 13.96 -12.58
N GLU A 89 -1.19 15.05 -11.87
CA GLU A 89 0.05 15.81 -11.98
C GLU A 89 1.13 15.13 -11.15
N PRO A 90 2.31 14.81 -11.72
CA PRO A 90 3.44 14.34 -10.94
C PRO A 90 3.90 15.44 -9.99
N LEU A 91 4.41 15.06 -8.81
CA LEU A 91 4.91 16.04 -7.83
C LEU A 91 6.05 16.90 -8.39
N LEU A 92 6.76 16.39 -9.39
CA LEU A 92 7.80 17.07 -10.18
C LEU A 92 7.61 16.72 -11.67
N GLU A 93 7.24 17.70 -12.49
CA GLU A 93 6.93 17.53 -13.92
C GLU A 93 8.09 16.92 -14.73
N ASP A 94 9.31 17.42 -14.54
CA ASP A 94 10.50 16.99 -15.30
C ASP A 94 11.18 15.74 -14.71
N PHE A 95 10.59 15.12 -13.67
CA PHE A 95 11.23 14.04 -12.91
C PHE A 95 10.78 12.64 -13.35
N PHE A 96 9.61 12.50 -14.00
CA PHE A 96 9.07 11.22 -14.45
C PHE A 96 8.73 11.26 -15.95
N PRO A 97 8.68 10.11 -16.66
CA PRO A 97 8.88 8.73 -16.19
C PRO A 97 10.35 8.31 -16.07
N SER A 98 11.27 9.00 -16.72
CA SER A 98 12.71 8.81 -16.52
C SER A 98 13.43 10.13 -16.75
N PRO A 99 13.95 10.77 -15.68
CA PRO A 99 14.76 11.96 -15.84
C PRO A 99 16.02 11.57 -16.63
N ALA A 100 16.49 12.45 -17.51
CA ALA A 100 17.71 12.19 -18.24
C ALA A 100 18.84 11.86 -17.23
N ALA A 101 19.60 10.79 -17.46
CA ALA A 101 20.51 10.23 -16.45
C ALA A 101 21.58 11.23 -15.97
N ASP A 102 21.87 12.26 -16.77
CA ASP A 102 22.74 13.39 -16.49
C ASP A 102 22.09 14.50 -15.64
N LYS A 103 20.77 14.48 -15.48
CA LYS A 103 19.98 15.48 -14.76
C LYS A 103 19.49 15.04 -13.39
N VAL A 104 19.70 13.78 -13.00
CA VAL A 104 19.28 13.31 -11.66
C VAL A 104 20.24 13.83 -10.62
N GLU A 105 19.99 15.06 -10.19
CA GLU A 105 20.71 15.66 -9.10
C GLU A 105 20.13 15.17 -7.78
N ARG A 106 21.02 14.98 -6.81
CA ARG A 106 20.66 14.67 -5.42
C ARG A 106 19.61 15.63 -4.86
N ASP A 107 19.67 16.90 -5.26
CA ASP A 107 18.74 17.93 -4.82
C ASP A 107 17.32 17.68 -5.34
N MET A 108 17.15 17.12 -6.55
CA MET A 108 15.84 16.72 -7.06
C MET A 108 15.22 15.59 -6.24
N LEU A 109 16.01 14.61 -5.82
CA LEU A 109 15.55 13.52 -4.96
C LEU A 109 15.08 14.06 -3.59
N LEU A 110 15.85 14.98 -3.00
CA LEU A 110 15.49 15.63 -1.74
C LEU A 110 14.23 16.51 -1.89
N GLU A 111 14.09 17.19 -3.03
CA GLU A 111 12.89 17.96 -3.34
C GLU A 111 11.67 17.04 -3.47
N PHE A 112 11.80 15.93 -4.20
CA PHE A 112 10.73 14.92 -4.32
C PHE A 112 10.30 14.43 -2.95
N ARG A 113 11.24 14.01 -2.09
CA ARG A 113 10.96 13.57 -0.72
C ARG A 113 10.16 14.63 0.05
N THR A 114 10.56 15.89 -0.05
CA THR A 114 9.88 17.01 0.62
C THR A 114 8.45 17.19 0.12
N ARG A 115 8.25 17.21 -1.21
CA ARG A 115 6.92 17.34 -1.83
C ARG A 115 6.03 16.15 -1.52
N TYR A 116 6.58 14.93 -1.53
CA TYR A 116 5.87 13.70 -1.17
C TYR A 116 5.37 13.73 0.27
N GLN A 117 6.24 14.08 1.23
CA GLN A 117 5.84 14.25 2.63
C GLN A 117 4.79 15.32 2.85
N ALA A 118 4.82 16.41 2.06
CA ALA A 118 3.80 17.44 2.12
C ALA A 118 2.47 16.95 1.54
N ALA A 119 2.50 16.24 0.41
CA ALA A 119 1.32 15.67 -0.22
C ALA A 119 0.64 14.62 0.66
N VAL A 120 1.40 13.77 1.37
CA VAL A 120 0.82 12.82 2.34
C VAL A 120 0.18 13.54 3.52
N ARG A 121 0.77 14.65 4.00
CA ARG A 121 0.15 15.49 5.04
C ARG A 121 -1.15 16.15 4.55
N ASP A 122 -1.19 16.58 3.29
CA ASP A 122 -2.39 17.15 2.67
C ASP A 122 -3.57 16.17 2.66
N LEU A 123 -3.33 14.86 2.56
CA LEU A 123 -4.38 13.83 2.66
C LEU A 123 -5.18 13.93 3.96
N TYR A 124 -4.50 14.16 5.10
CA TYR A 124 -5.16 14.34 6.39
C TYR A 124 -6.02 15.60 6.42
N VAL A 125 -5.56 16.68 5.78
CA VAL A 125 -6.28 17.95 5.70
C VAL A 125 -7.54 17.78 4.85
N ARG A 126 -7.45 17.12 3.69
CA ARG A 126 -8.60 16.86 2.80
C ARG A 126 -9.71 16.08 3.48
N LEU A 127 -9.35 15.14 4.35
CA LEU A 127 -10.32 14.36 5.13
C LEU A 127 -10.88 15.10 6.33
N ASN A 128 -10.34 16.28 6.67
CA ASN A 128 -10.50 16.89 7.99
C ASN A 128 -10.29 15.86 9.11
N ALA A 129 -9.22 15.07 8.95
CA ALA A 129 -8.88 13.97 9.83
C ALA A 129 -8.09 14.47 11.04
N GLY A 130 -8.24 13.78 12.16
CA GLY A 130 -7.44 14.06 13.35
C GLY A 130 -7.25 12.84 14.23
N GLN A 131 -6.49 13.06 15.31
CA GLN A 131 -6.24 12.05 16.32
C GLN A 131 -7.24 12.15 17.46
N ARG A 132 -7.23 11.12 18.30
CA ARG A 132 -7.81 11.15 19.64
C ARG A 132 -7.16 12.25 20.49
N ALA A 133 -7.82 12.60 21.59
CA ALA A 133 -7.27 13.58 22.51
C ALA A 133 -5.90 13.14 23.04
N THR A 134 -4.94 14.05 22.99
CA THR A 134 -3.61 13.88 23.57
C THR A 134 -3.67 13.93 25.08
N THR A 135 -2.66 13.38 25.76
CA THR A 135 -2.55 13.45 27.23
C THR A 135 -2.61 14.88 27.77
N VAL A 136 -2.10 15.85 27.01
CA VAL A 136 -2.14 17.29 27.37
C VAL A 136 -3.57 17.83 27.31
N GLU A 137 -4.33 17.48 26.27
CA GLU A 137 -5.75 17.86 26.16
C GLU A 137 -6.59 17.21 27.26
N VAL A 138 -6.32 15.95 27.61
CA VAL A 138 -7.00 15.24 28.73
C VAL A 138 -6.67 15.91 30.07
N GLN A 139 -5.41 16.30 30.31
CA GLN A 139 -5.02 17.02 31.53
C GLN A 139 -5.68 18.39 31.61
N LYS A 140 -5.79 19.10 30.48
CA LYS A 140 -6.51 20.38 30.41
C LYS A 140 -7.99 20.20 30.75
N ALA A 141 -8.65 19.20 30.17
CA ALA A 141 -10.05 18.88 30.49
C ALA A 141 -10.23 18.51 31.97
N ALA A 142 -9.29 17.78 32.58
CA ALA A 142 -9.32 17.47 34.01
C ALA A 142 -9.24 18.73 34.89
N GLU A 143 -8.39 19.69 34.52
CA GLU A 143 -8.27 20.96 35.23
C GLU A 143 -9.55 21.82 35.09
N GLU A 144 -10.14 21.88 33.90
CA GLU A 144 -11.42 22.57 33.67
C GLU A 144 -12.54 21.97 34.53
N ILE A 145 -12.67 20.64 34.57
CA ILE A 145 -13.65 19.96 35.42
C ILE A 145 -13.42 20.33 36.89
N ARG A 146 -12.16 20.34 37.36
CA ARG A 146 -11.82 20.72 38.74
C ARG A 146 -12.23 22.16 39.07
N ILE A 147 -12.00 23.10 38.15
CA ILE A 147 -12.39 24.50 38.30
C ILE A 147 -13.92 24.63 38.35
N GLU A 148 -14.64 23.96 37.44
CA GLU A 148 -16.11 23.95 37.40
C GLU A 148 -16.71 23.38 38.68
N GLU A 149 -16.16 22.30 39.23
CA GLU A 149 -16.60 21.72 40.50
C GLU A 149 -16.38 22.67 41.69
N GLN A 150 -15.24 23.37 41.73
CA GLN A 150 -14.97 24.36 42.78
C GLN A 150 -15.93 25.54 42.70
N GLN A 151 -16.20 26.04 41.49
CA GLN A 151 -17.18 27.08 41.25
C GLN A 151 -18.59 26.61 41.66
N ALA A 152 -19.01 25.42 41.25
CA ALA A 152 -20.30 24.85 41.62
C ALA A 152 -20.47 24.74 43.15
N LYS A 153 -19.44 24.29 43.87
CA LYS A 153 -19.43 24.24 45.34
C LYS A 153 -19.51 25.62 46.00
N ALA A 154 -18.92 26.64 45.39
CA ALA A 154 -19.02 28.01 45.89
C ALA A 154 -20.43 28.60 45.72
N PHE A 155 -21.10 28.29 44.59
CA PHE A 155 -22.48 28.74 44.32
C PHE A 155 -23.55 27.94 45.07
N SER A 156 -23.32 26.67 45.39
CA SER A 156 -24.32 25.78 46.00
C SER A 156 -24.51 25.97 47.51
N GLN A 157 -23.81 26.88 48.18
CA GLN A 157 -23.88 27.08 49.64
C GLN A 157 -25.24 27.59 50.16
N GLY A 158 -26.26 27.76 49.31
CA GLY A 158 -27.60 28.22 49.73
C GLY A 158 -28.81 27.55 49.06
N GLY A 159 -28.63 26.54 48.21
CA GLY A 159 -29.72 25.89 47.46
C GLY A 159 -29.77 24.38 47.71
N ALA A 160 -30.97 23.80 47.72
CA ALA A 160 -31.12 22.35 47.75
C ALA A 160 -30.42 21.73 46.52
N PRO A 161 -29.63 20.65 46.69
CA PRO A 161 -28.89 20.05 45.57
C PRO A 161 -29.87 19.55 44.52
N ALA A 162 -29.71 20.01 43.28
CA ALA A 162 -30.40 19.43 42.14
C ALA A 162 -30.01 17.95 42.01
N GLU A 163 -30.98 17.09 41.71
CA GLU A 163 -30.76 15.66 41.53
C GLU A 163 -29.76 15.45 40.37
N ALA A 164 -28.61 14.84 40.68
CA ALA A 164 -27.54 14.66 39.70
C ALA A 164 -27.92 13.58 38.69
N GLU A 165 -27.80 13.89 37.40
CA GLU A 165 -27.95 12.88 36.35
C GLU A 165 -26.91 11.76 36.52
N PRO A 166 -27.28 10.48 36.36
CA PRO A 166 -26.36 9.38 36.55
C PRO A 166 -25.26 9.40 35.49
N ALA A 167 -24.00 9.22 35.92
CA ALA A 167 -22.84 9.22 35.02
C ALA A 167 -22.82 8.01 34.05
N TYR A 168 -23.47 6.91 34.41
CA TYR A 168 -23.55 5.70 33.61
C TYR A 168 -25.00 5.24 33.50
N THR A 169 -25.34 4.68 32.34
CA THR A 169 -26.57 3.92 32.16
C THR A 169 -26.51 2.62 32.95
N ASN A 170 -27.66 1.95 33.13
CA ASN A 170 -27.72 0.62 33.76
C ASN A 170 -26.88 -0.44 33.02
N ALA A 171 -26.56 -0.21 31.74
CA ALA A 171 -25.72 -1.07 30.92
C ALA A 171 -24.22 -0.77 31.03
N GLY A 172 -23.82 0.18 31.90
CA GLY A 172 -22.42 0.60 32.06
C GLY A 172 -21.91 1.52 30.96
N VAL A 173 -22.78 1.98 30.04
CA VAL A 173 -22.41 2.97 29.02
C VAL A 173 -22.39 4.36 29.64
N LEU A 174 -21.32 5.12 29.40
CA LEU A 174 -21.15 6.48 29.87
C LEU A 174 -22.26 7.38 29.29
N THR A 175 -22.98 8.09 30.15
CA THR A 175 -24.01 9.06 29.74
C THR A 175 -23.37 10.37 29.29
N GLN A 176 -24.15 11.27 28.68
CA GLN A 176 -23.65 12.61 28.38
C GLN A 176 -23.22 13.37 29.66
N ALA A 177 -23.96 13.21 30.77
CA ALA A 177 -23.57 13.77 32.06
C ALA A 177 -22.26 13.16 32.57
N GLY A 178 -22.10 11.83 32.47
CA GLY A 178 -20.84 11.17 32.82
C GLY A 178 -19.67 11.60 31.96
N ALA A 179 -19.88 11.79 30.66
CA ALA A 179 -18.86 12.27 29.74
C ALA A 179 -18.37 13.67 30.08
N ARG A 180 -19.23 14.55 30.62
CA ARG A 180 -18.83 15.88 31.10
C ARG A 180 -17.91 15.84 32.32
N LEU A 181 -18.08 14.82 33.18
CA LEU A 181 -17.32 14.64 34.42
C LEU A 181 -16.06 13.79 34.23
N ASN A 182 -15.96 13.05 33.12
CA ASN A 182 -14.78 12.26 32.79
C ASN A 182 -13.86 13.06 31.85
N ALA A 183 -12.66 13.39 32.33
CA ALA A 183 -11.71 14.21 31.58
C ALA A 183 -11.33 13.61 30.21
N ASP A 184 -11.16 12.29 30.13
CA ASP A 184 -10.81 11.59 28.89
C ASP A 184 -11.97 11.63 27.89
N ALA A 185 -13.19 11.31 28.34
CA ALA A 185 -14.38 11.37 27.50
C ALA A 185 -14.68 12.79 27.02
N ARG A 186 -14.53 13.80 27.90
CA ARG A 186 -14.73 15.21 27.57
C ARG A 186 -13.74 15.68 26.49
N ALA A 187 -12.46 15.42 26.68
CA ALA A 187 -11.43 15.81 25.72
C ALA A 187 -11.63 15.11 24.37
N ASN A 188 -11.94 13.80 24.37
CA ASN A 188 -12.21 13.06 23.14
C ASN A 188 -13.50 13.54 22.45
N LEU A 189 -14.55 13.91 23.19
CA LEU A 189 -15.78 14.45 22.61
C LEU A 189 -15.55 15.84 21.99
N GLU A 190 -14.83 16.72 22.67
CA GLU A 190 -14.44 18.03 22.14
C GLU A 190 -13.61 17.87 20.86
N LYS A 191 -12.67 16.93 20.86
CA LYS A 191 -11.86 16.60 19.68
C LYS A 191 -12.73 16.06 18.54
N ALA A 192 -13.59 15.08 18.82
CA ALA A 192 -14.50 14.46 17.87
C ALA A 192 -15.37 15.49 17.14
N GLN A 193 -15.84 16.51 17.87
CA GLN A 193 -16.69 17.57 17.32
C GLN A 193 -15.99 18.47 16.28
N MET A 194 -14.66 18.47 16.24
CA MET A 194 -13.87 19.26 15.28
C MET A 194 -13.45 18.46 14.04
N LEU A 195 -13.64 17.13 14.05
CA LEU A 195 -13.10 16.22 13.04
C LEU A 195 -14.20 15.58 12.22
N PHE A 196 -13.87 15.18 10.99
CA PHE A 196 -14.76 14.38 10.15
C PHE A 196 -14.45 12.88 10.20
N CYS A 197 -13.19 12.52 10.43
CA CYS A 197 -12.79 11.14 10.70
C CYS A 197 -11.55 11.10 11.60
N TYR A 198 -11.32 9.96 12.23
CA TYR A 198 -10.05 9.65 12.87
C TYR A 198 -9.06 9.08 11.85
N ALA A 199 -7.79 9.46 12.00
CA ALA A 199 -6.68 8.84 11.27
C ALA A 199 -5.38 9.04 12.06
N GLU A 200 -4.63 7.96 12.25
CA GLU A 200 -3.32 8.02 12.91
C GLU A 200 -2.30 8.78 12.04
N PRO A 201 -1.46 9.64 12.65
CA PRO A 201 -0.54 10.51 11.92
C PRO A 201 0.56 9.73 11.21
N LEU A 202 1.23 10.44 10.31
CA LEU A 202 2.35 9.90 9.55
C LEU A 202 3.48 9.32 10.42
N LEU A 203 3.73 9.91 11.61
CA LEU A 203 4.80 9.49 12.52
C LEU A 203 4.32 8.54 13.62
N ALA A 204 3.11 8.00 13.52
CA ALA A 204 2.65 6.94 14.42
C ALA A 204 3.41 5.63 14.15
N GLU A 205 3.40 4.73 15.14
CA GLU A 205 3.90 3.37 14.97
C GLU A 205 3.20 2.65 13.80
N ILE A 206 1.90 2.94 13.62
CA ILE A 206 1.08 2.43 12.52
C ILE A 206 0.35 3.62 11.88
N PRO A 207 0.90 4.24 10.82
CA PRO A 207 0.24 5.37 10.17
C PRO A 207 -0.99 4.92 9.37
N ALA A 208 -2.01 5.78 9.31
CA ALA A 208 -3.22 5.51 8.54
C ALA A 208 -2.95 5.37 7.03
N PHE A 209 -1.95 6.09 6.50
CA PHE A 209 -1.55 6.00 5.10
C PHE A 209 -0.19 5.32 4.97
N GLU A 210 -0.05 4.45 3.97
CA GLU A 210 1.25 3.88 3.65
C GLU A 210 2.22 4.97 3.24
N PHE A 211 3.40 4.93 3.83
CA PHE A 211 4.48 5.82 3.52
C PHE A 211 5.71 5.00 3.15
N SER A 212 6.39 5.38 2.07
CA SER A 212 7.63 4.71 1.68
C SER A 212 8.70 4.98 2.74
N SER A 213 9.12 3.95 3.48
CA SER A 213 10.12 4.08 4.55
C SER A 213 11.44 4.70 4.07
N LYS A 214 11.83 4.45 2.81
CA LYS A 214 13.00 5.07 2.16
C LYS A 214 12.91 6.59 2.03
N LEU A 215 11.69 7.14 2.06
CA LEU A 215 11.42 8.58 1.99
C LEU A 215 11.17 9.21 3.37
N GLU A 216 11.25 8.43 4.45
CA GLU A 216 10.91 8.90 5.80
C GLU A 216 12.09 9.66 6.44
N GLY A 217 13.30 9.34 6.00
CA GLY A 217 14.55 9.90 6.50
C GLY A 217 14.51 11.43 6.61
N SER A 218 14.75 11.93 7.83
CA SER A 218 14.86 13.37 8.13
C SER A 218 16.21 13.97 7.72
N SER A 219 17.20 13.12 7.43
CA SER A 219 18.54 13.56 7.05
C SER A 219 18.51 14.21 5.68
N ARG A 220 18.84 15.50 5.63
CA ARG A 220 19.14 16.22 4.37
C ARG A 220 20.41 15.69 3.71
N TYR A 221 21.22 14.92 4.45
CA TYR A 221 22.54 14.50 4.03
C TYR A 221 22.58 13.10 3.43
N GLU A 222 21.54 12.30 3.61
CA GLU A 222 21.51 10.91 3.18
C GLU A 222 20.35 10.68 2.20
N VAL A 223 20.73 10.30 0.99
CA VAL A 223 19.84 9.92 -0.11
C VAL A 223 20.21 8.49 -0.46
N ASP A 224 19.47 7.56 0.12
CA ASP A 224 19.60 6.11 0.00
C ASP A 224 18.52 5.50 -0.91
N PHE A 225 17.77 6.34 -1.61
CA PHE A 225 16.67 5.97 -2.48
C PHE A 225 16.93 6.41 -3.93
N THR A 226 16.29 5.70 -4.84
CA THR A 226 16.48 5.84 -6.29
C THR A 226 15.31 6.58 -6.94
N VAL A 227 15.46 6.94 -8.22
CA VAL A 227 14.35 7.45 -9.05
C VAL A 227 13.21 6.42 -9.13
N SER A 228 13.53 5.12 -9.19
CA SER A 228 12.53 4.06 -9.17
C SER A 228 11.73 4.08 -7.87
N ASP A 229 12.38 4.26 -6.72
CA ASP A 229 11.68 4.38 -5.43
C ASP A 229 10.75 5.59 -5.38
N CYS A 230 11.14 6.70 -6.04
CA CYS A 230 10.30 7.89 -6.16
C CYS A 230 9.09 7.62 -7.05
N TRP A 231 9.27 6.93 -8.17
CA TRP A 231 8.16 6.57 -9.06
C TRP A 231 7.14 5.68 -8.35
N ASP A 232 7.62 4.70 -7.60
CA ASP A 232 6.78 3.81 -6.83
C ASP A 232 5.99 4.58 -5.76
N ALA A 233 6.65 5.51 -5.07
CA ALA A 233 5.98 6.40 -4.13
C ALA A 233 4.94 7.30 -4.82
N GLN A 234 5.25 7.87 -5.99
CA GLN A 234 4.33 8.70 -6.76
C GLN A 234 3.05 7.94 -7.14
N MET A 235 3.20 6.70 -7.63
CA MET A 235 2.07 5.83 -7.97
C MET A 235 1.21 5.51 -6.74
N LYS A 236 1.85 5.16 -5.61
CA LYS A 236 1.15 4.90 -4.35
C LYS A 236 0.38 6.12 -3.86
N LEU A 237 0.96 7.32 -4.01
CA LEU A 237 0.31 8.57 -3.63
C LEU A 237 -0.95 8.82 -4.45
N TRP A 238 -0.90 8.68 -5.78
CA TRP A 238 -2.07 8.91 -6.63
C TRP A 238 -3.23 7.97 -6.27
N ILE A 239 -2.95 6.68 -6.09
CA ILE A 239 -3.96 5.71 -5.65
C ILE A 239 -4.53 6.10 -4.29
N THR A 240 -3.67 6.51 -3.34
CA THR A 240 -4.11 6.93 -2.01
C THR A 240 -4.95 8.21 -2.08
N GLN A 241 -4.58 9.18 -2.93
CA GLN A 241 -5.32 10.41 -3.17
C GLN A 241 -6.74 10.11 -3.67
N ASP A 242 -6.91 9.20 -4.63
CA ASP A 242 -8.24 8.85 -5.14
C ASP A 242 -9.13 8.25 -4.07
N VAL A 243 -8.59 7.33 -3.27
CA VAL A 243 -9.31 6.71 -2.16
C VAL A 243 -9.68 7.76 -1.12
N VAL A 244 -8.74 8.62 -0.74
CA VAL A 244 -8.94 9.71 0.21
C VAL A 244 -10.00 10.69 -0.28
N ASP A 245 -9.91 11.13 -1.54
CA ASP A 245 -10.86 12.08 -2.13
C ASP A 245 -12.27 11.45 -2.24
N ALA A 246 -12.37 10.14 -2.51
CA ALA A 246 -13.64 9.42 -2.50
C ALA A 246 -14.26 9.38 -1.09
N LEU A 247 -13.48 9.04 -0.07
CA LEU A 247 -13.94 9.02 1.33
C LEU A 247 -14.33 10.42 1.82
N ALA A 248 -13.52 11.43 1.48
CA ALA A 248 -13.79 12.83 1.81
C ALA A 248 -15.11 13.31 1.19
N ARG A 249 -15.38 12.96 -0.09
CA ARG A 249 -16.66 13.26 -0.75
C ARG A 249 -17.85 12.63 -0.04
N VAL A 250 -17.73 11.38 0.41
CA VAL A 250 -18.81 10.69 1.15
C VAL A 250 -19.12 11.41 2.47
N ASN A 251 -18.10 11.74 3.27
CA ASN A 251 -18.28 12.49 4.51
C ASN A 251 -18.79 13.92 4.26
N ALA A 252 -18.29 14.62 3.23
CA ALA A 252 -18.73 15.97 2.88
C ALA A 252 -20.22 16.02 2.49
N GLN A 253 -20.69 15.07 1.67
CA GLN A 253 -22.11 14.98 1.31
C GLN A 253 -23.00 14.74 2.53
N ALA A 254 -22.57 13.87 3.45
CA ALA A 254 -23.27 13.64 4.71
C ALA A 254 -23.25 14.89 5.61
N ALA A 255 -22.12 15.58 5.68
CA ALA A 255 -21.98 16.83 6.43
C ALA A 255 -22.91 17.92 5.91
N ASP A 256 -22.95 18.14 4.60
CA ASP A 256 -23.83 19.11 3.95
C ASP A 256 -25.32 18.81 4.25
N ALA A 257 -25.70 17.52 4.22
CA ALA A 257 -27.05 17.09 4.56
C ALA A 257 -27.43 17.34 6.04
N LEU A 258 -26.46 17.28 6.96
CA LEU A 258 -26.66 17.64 8.38
C LEU A 258 -26.78 19.15 8.56
N VAL A 259 -25.92 19.93 7.90
CA VAL A 259 -25.97 21.39 7.92
C VAL A 259 -27.30 21.90 7.38
N ALA A 260 -27.82 21.31 6.29
CA ALA A 260 -29.14 21.63 5.75
C ALA A 260 -30.30 21.39 6.74
N LYS A 261 -30.10 20.49 7.72
CA LYS A 261 -31.05 20.20 8.81
C LYS A 261 -30.79 21.05 10.06
N GLY A 262 -29.83 21.97 10.04
CA GLY A 262 -29.42 22.77 11.20
C GLY A 262 -28.65 21.97 12.25
N GLN A 263 -28.03 20.85 11.86
CA GLN A 263 -27.20 20.01 12.75
C GLN A 263 -25.71 20.24 12.45
N ALA A 264 -24.89 20.20 13.50
CA ALA A 264 -23.44 20.30 13.34
C ALA A 264 -22.87 18.97 12.84
N PRO A 265 -22.07 18.96 11.75
CA PRO A 265 -21.39 17.76 11.28
C PRO A 265 -20.17 17.47 12.16
N TRP A 266 -20.01 16.22 12.57
CA TRP A 266 -18.85 15.74 13.33
C TRP A 266 -18.71 14.22 13.18
N VAL A 267 -17.53 13.67 13.46
CA VAL A 267 -17.21 12.24 13.21
C VAL A 267 -18.25 11.26 13.76
N GLY A 268 -18.88 11.56 14.91
CA GLY A 268 -19.89 10.68 15.52
C GLY A 268 -21.14 10.47 14.67
N VAL A 269 -21.47 11.40 13.76
CA VAL A 269 -22.67 11.35 12.89
C VAL A 269 -22.35 11.23 11.40
N LEU A 270 -21.07 11.23 11.02
CA LEU A 270 -20.62 11.05 9.64
C LEU A 270 -20.37 9.57 9.32
N PRO A 271 -20.54 9.11 8.07
CA PRO A 271 -20.51 7.68 7.75
C PRO A 271 -19.14 7.03 7.95
N VAL A 272 -18.03 7.70 7.60
CA VAL A 272 -16.67 7.18 7.81
C VAL A 272 -16.12 7.71 9.12
N LYS A 273 -15.92 6.83 10.09
CA LYS A 273 -15.52 7.19 11.47
C LYS A 273 -14.00 7.19 11.66
N ASP A 274 -13.33 6.14 11.20
CA ASP A 274 -11.91 5.89 11.51
C ASP A 274 -11.23 5.24 10.31
N ILE A 275 -10.10 5.80 9.87
CA ILE A 275 -9.25 5.22 8.84
C ILE A 275 -8.09 4.53 9.55
N ILE A 276 -8.16 3.21 9.62
CA ILE A 276 -7.17 2.39 10.31
C ILE A 276 -5.94 2.22 9.43
N SER A 277 -6.13 1.84 8.15
CA SER A 277 -5.05 1.74 7.20
C SER A 277 -5.50 1.80 5.74
N ILE A 278 -4.71 2.50 4.92
CA ILE A 278 -4.67 2.42 3.46
C ILE A 278 -3.28 1.97 3.08
N ARG A 279 -3.18 0.84 2.38
CA ARG A 279 -1.92 0.24 1.92
C ARG A 279 -1.98 0.02 0.42
N VAL A 280 -0.93 0.37 -0.31
CA VAL A 280 -0.81 0.21 -1.76
C VAL A 280 0.43 -0.64 -2.03
N CYS A 281 0.20 -1.90 -2.38
CA CYS A 281 1.23 -2.92 -2.48
C CYS A 281 1.56 -3.16 -3.97
N ARG A 282 2.84 -3.08 -4.31
CA ARG A 282 3.34 -3.34 -5.68
C ARG A 282 3.84 -4.76 -5.88
N ASP A 283 4.01 -5.53 -4.81
CA ASP A 283 4.47 -6.91 -4.94
C ASP A 283 3.48 -7.68 -5.80
N VAL A 284 3.97 -8.03 -6.99
CA VAL A 284 3.30 -8.87 -7.95
C VAL A 284 2.89 -10.13 -7.20
N ILE A 285 1.67 -10.62 -7.48
CA ILE A 285 1.29 -11.99 -7.21
C ILE A 285 2.28 -12.88 -7.98
N GLN A 286 3.49 -13.09 -7.46
CA GLN A 286 4.30 -14.21 -7.86
C GLN A 286 3.51 -15.40 -7.37
N GLY A 287 2.84 -16.10 -8.30
CA GLY A 287 2.02 -17.25 -8.02
C GLY A 287 2.77 -18.23 -7.14
N ALA A 288 2.59 -18.10 -5.83
CA ALA A 288 3.08 -19.01 -4.83
C ALA A 288 2.10 -20.18 -4.82
N LEU A 289 2.19 -21.00 -5.87
CA LEU A 289 2.04 -22.45 -5.76
C LEU A 289 3.21 -23.02 -4.95
N ALA A 290 3.56 -22.40 -3.82
CA ALA A 290 4.27 -23.07 -2.76
C ALA A 290 3.18 -23.82 -1.97
N GLU A 291 2.89 -25.05 -2.40
CA GLU A 291 2.09 -26.01 -1.64
C GLU A 291 2.51 -25.98 -0.17
N GLY A 292 1.72 -25.35 0.70
CA GLY A 292 1.92 -25.43 2.16
C GLY A 292 1.80 -24.14 2.96
N ALA A 293 1.70 -22.96 2.35
CA ALA A 293 1.40 -21.74 3.10
C ALA A 293 -0.12 -21.61 3.30
N THR A 294 -0.64 -22.15 4.41
CA THR A 294 -2.02 -21.84 4.81
C THR A 294 -2.10 -20.36 5.18
N PRO A 295 -2.97 -19.55 4.56
CA PRO A 295 -3.26 -18.22 5.08
C PRO A 295 -3.79 -18.39 6.50
N ASP A 296 -3.07 -17.82 7.46
CA ASP A 296 -3.44 -17.86 8.88
C ASP A 296 -4.72 -17.04 9.08
N LEU A 297 -5.87 -17.68 8.87
CA LEU A 297 -7.20 -17.15 9.14
C LEU A 297 -7.52 -17.29 10.65
N GLY A 298 -6.55 -16.98 11.50
CA GLY A 298 -6.58 -17.22 12.94
C GLY A 298 -6.89 -15.98 13.78
N MET A 299 -8.19 -15.74 14.01
CA MET A 299 -8.77 -14.99 15.15
C MET A 299 -8.49 -13.48 15.27
N PRO A 300 -9.45 -12.68 15.79
CA PRO A 300 -9.28 -11.24 16.01
C PRO A 300 -8.35 -11.01 17.21
N GLN A 301 -7.04 -11.01 16.96
CA GLN A 301 -6.07 -10.45 17.89
C GLN A 301 -6.05 -8.94 17.71
N GLY A 302 -5.78 -8.22 18.82
CA GLY A 302 -5.94 -6.77 18.93
C GLY A 302 -5.19 -5.95 17.88
N VAL A 303 -5.39 -4.64 17.96
CA VAL A 303 -4.95 -3.58 17.03
C VAL A 303 -3.53 -3.72 16.45
N GLY A 304 -2.62 -4.46 17.10
CA GLY A 304 -1.26 -4.73 16.61
C GLY A 304 -1.05 -5.91 15.63
N ALA A 305 -2.05 -6.73 15.31
CA ALA A 305 -1.90 -7.91 14.42
C ALA A 305 -2.62 -7.78 13.07
N ALA A 306 -2.96 -6.55 12.65
CA ALA A 306 -4.00 -6.35 11.65
C ALA A 306 -3.59 -5.37 10.54
N ASP A 307 -2.36 -5.52 10.07
CA ASP A 307 -2.02 -5.07 8.72
C ASP A 307 -2.69 -6.02 7.72
N PRO A 308 -3.52 -5.51 6.81
CA PRO A 308 -4.05 -6.35 5.76
C PRO A 308 -2.89 -6.94 4.96
N VAL A 309 -2.94 -8.25 4.70
CA VAL A 309 -1.93 -8.93 3.91
C VAL A 309 -1.88 -8.27 2.53
N CYS A 310 -0.71 -7.73 2.17
CA CYS A 310 -0.44 -7.13 0.86
C CYS A 310 -0.44 -8.15 -0.31
N ALA A 311 -0.59 -9.44 0.01
CA ALA A 311 -0.63 -10.53 -0.94
C ALA A 311 -2.07 -11.07 -1.04
N THR A 312 -2.68 -10.96 -2.21
CA THR A 312 -3.87 -11.74 -2.56
C THR A 312 -3.49 -12.73 -3.66
N ASP A 313 -3.80 -14.01 -3.47
CA ASP A 313 -3.45 -15.07 -4.44
C ASP A 313 -4.25 -15.00 -5.75
N VAL A 314 -5.19 -14.05 -5.85
CA VAL A 314 -6.18 -14.00 -6.93
C VAL A 314 -6.27 -12.57 -7.47
N SER A 315 -5.64 -12.33 -8.62
CA SER A 315 -5.96 -11.15 -9.43
C SER A 315 -7.42 -11.26 -9.85
N PHE A 316 -8.26 -10.30 -9.43
CA PHE A 316 -9.69 -10.26 -9.76
C PHE A 316 -9.96 -10.37 -11.28
N ALA A 317 -9.03 -9.89 -12.10
CA ALA A 317 -9.17 -9.93 -13.55
C ALA A 317 -8.65 -11.24 -14.18
N ASN A 318 -7.87 -12.07 -13.47
CA ASN A 318 -7.18 -13.25 -14.01
C ASN A 318 -6.39 -12.99 -15.30
N ARG A 319 -6.03 -11.72 -15.56
CA ARG A 319 -5.26 -11.28 -16.73
C ARG A 319 -3.80 -11.21 -16.34
N TYR A 320 -3.11 -12.33 -16.50
CA TYR A 320 -1.67 -12.30 -16.69
C TYR A 320 -1.42 -12.17 -18.19
N SER A 321 -0.57 -11.25 -18.62
CA SER A 321 -0.03 -11.35 -19.97
C SER A 321 0.93 -12.54 -19.97
N GLU A 322 0.66 -13.59 -20.75
CA GLU A 322 1.60 -14.69 -21.01
C GLU A 322 2.97 -14.16 -21.52
N ASP A 323 2.98 -12.93 -22.05
CA ASP A 323 4.13 -12.27 -22.68
C ASP A 323 4.81 -11.22 -21.78
N GLY A 324 4.39 -11.09 -20.51
CA GLY A 324 5.08 -10.30 -19.48
C GLY A 324 5.11 -8.77 -19.65
N SER A 325 4.34 -8.16 -20.56
CA SER A 325 4.25 -6.70 -20.64
C SER A 325 2.91 -6.27 -21.24
N MET A 326 2.15 -5.47 -20.49
CA MET A 326 1.35 -4.33 -20.99
C MET A 326 0.73 -3.53 -19.82
N PHE A 327 0.50 -4.14 -18.65
CA PHE A 327 -0.13 -3.44 -17.51
C PHE A 327 0.50 -3.85 -16.16
N ASP A 328 0.88 -2.86 -15.36
CA ASP A 328 1.19 -3.04 -13.94
C ASP A 328 -0.13 -3.04 -13.15
N VAL A 329 -0.47 -4.15 -12.52
CA VAL A 329 -1.60 -4.23 -11.58
C VAL A 329 -1.10 -3.87 -10.20
N VAL A 330 -1.58 -2.76 -9.65
CA VAL A 330 -1.29 -2.34 -8.27
C VAL A 330 -2.49 -2.68 -7.40
N GLN A 331 -2.24 -3.40 -6.30
CA GLN A 331 -3.28 -3.72 -5.33
C GLN A 331 -3.25 -2.68 -4.21
N PHE A 332 -4.41 -2.38 -3.64
CA PHE A 332 -4.49 -1.63 -2.41
C PHE A 332 -5.49 -2.27 -1.46
N THR A 333 -5.24 -2.13 -0.16
CA THR A 333 -6.14 -2.57 0.88
C THR A 333 -6.55 -1.41 1.76
N LEU A 334 -7.83 -1.39 2.11
CA LEU A 334 -8.47 -0.37 2.92
C LEU A 334 -9.08 -1.02 4.16
N LYS A 335 -8.74 -0.49 5.33
CA LYS A 335 -9.32 -0.87 6.61
C LYS A 335 -9.85 0.37 7.31
N LEU A 336 -11.15 0.38 7.59
CA LEU A 336 -11.84 1.53 8.14
C LEU A 336 -13.01 1.10 9.03
N VAL A 337 -13.52 2.05 9.82
CA VAL A 337 -14.75 1.92 10.61
C VAL A 337 -15.81 2.80 9.97
N VAL A 338 -16.95 2.20 9.63
CA VAL A 338 -18.15 2.86 9.08
C VAL A 338 -19.36 2.65 9.98
N ASP A 339 -20.29 3.59 9.92
CA ASP A 339 -21.67 3.45 10.45
C ASP A 339 -22.51 2.52 9.56
#